data_AF-A0AAF0UPN2-F1
#
_entry.id   AF-A0AAF0UPN2-F1
#
_cell.length_a   1.000
_cell.length_b   1.000
_cell.length_c   1.000
_cell.angle_alpha   90.00
_cell.angle_beta   90.00
_cell.angle_gamma   90.00
#
_symmetry.space_group_name_H-M   'P 1'
#
loop_
_entity.id
_entity.type
_entity.pdbx_description
1 polymer ?
#
loop_
_entity_poly.entity_id
_entity_poly.type
_entity_poly.pdbx_seq_one_letter_code
_entity_poly.pdbx_strand_id
1 'polypeptide(L)' 'MFHNGSKSYFLADVKAKQCLDPILVELKEVVLKKSVKDFSQGGDGVIRYQGRLCVPNVNDLREQILS' A
#
# COMPACT_ATOMS: atom_id res chain seq x y z
N MET A 1 -15.67 -12.24 16.26
CA MET A 1 -14.23 -12.31 15.88
C MET A 1 -14.12 -11.98 14.40
N PHE A 2 -13.55 -10.82 14.04
CA PHE A 2 -13.26 -10.51 12.64
C PHE A 2 -12.05 -11.35 12.20
N HIS A 3 -12.20 -12.09 11.11
CA HIS A 3 -11.21 -13.04 10.63
C HIS A 3 -9.88 -12.33 10.30
N ASN A 4 -8.82 -12.68 11.02
CA ASN A 4 -7.46 -12.19 10.81
C ASN A 4 -6.95 -12.48 9.37
N GLY A 5 -7.47 -13.54 8.72
CA GLY A 5 -7.13 -13.90 7.35
C GLY A 5 -7.61 -12.91 6.28
N SER A 6 -8.74 -12.24 6.48
CA SER A 6 -9.26 -11.26 5.51
C SER A 6 -8.39 -10.00 5.45
N LYS A 7 -7.90 -9.55 6.60
CA LYS A 7 -6.97 -8.41 6.70
C LYS A 7 -5.60 -8.73 6.11
N SER A 8 -5.09 -9.95 6.31
CA SER A 8 -3.80 -10.35 5.73
C SER A 8 -3.90 -10.52 4.21
N TYR A 9 -5.01 -11.05 3.69
CA TYR A 9 -5.27 -11.14 2.26
C TYR A 9 -5.33 -9.76 1.61
N PHE A 10 -6.08 -8.84 2.20
CA PHE A 10 -6.18 -7.46 1.72
C PHE A 10 -4.81 -6.75 1.71
N LEU A 11 -4.01 -6.89 2.78
CA LEU A 11 -2.65 -6.32 2.81
C LEU A 11 -1.72 -6.94 1.76
N ALA A 12 -1.81 -8.25 1.54
CA ALA A 12 -1.03 -8.93 0.51
C ALA A 12 -1.41 -8.43 -0.89
N ASP A 13 -2.70 -8.24 -1.14
CA ASP A 13 -3.22 -7.74 -2.41
C ASP A 13 -2.82 -6.27 -2.63
N VAL A 14 -2.95 -5.40 -1.62
CA VAL A 14 -2.45 -4.02 -1.67
C VAL A 14 -0.96 -4.01 -1.99
N LYS A 15 -0.16 -4.82 -1.30
CA LYS A 15 1.28 -4.90 -1.54
C LYS A 15 1.61 -5.32 -2.98
N ALA A 16 0.94 -6.35 -3.49
CA ALA A 16 1.17 -6.85 -4.85
C ALA A 16 0.79 -5.79 -5.89
N LYS A 17 -0.35 -5.13 -5.70
CA LYS A 17 -0.85 -4.11 -6.63
C LYS A 17 -0.10 -2.78 -6.52
N GLN A 18 0.51 -2.43 -5.38
CA GLN A 18 1.41 -1.27 -5.28
C GLN A 18 2.61 -1.38 -6.21
N CYS A 19 3.11 -2.59 -6.48
CA CYS A 19 4.19 -2.82 -7.44
C CYS A 19 3.74 -2.66 -8.90
N LEU A 20 2.44 -2.57 -9.17
CA LEU A 20 1.87 -2.37 -10.50
C LEU A 20 1.52 -0.92 -10.78
N ASP A 21 1.44 -0.07 -9.75
CA ASP A 21 1.19 1.36 -9.88
C ASP A 21 2.53 2.11 -10.05
N PRO A 22 2.83 2.66 -11.23
CA PRO A 22 4.12 3.31 -11.49
C PRO A 22 4.44 4.46 -10.53
N ILE A 23 3.41 5.19 -10.07
CA ILE A 23 3.55 6.30 -9.14
C ILE A 23 4.02 5.77 -7.78
N LEU A 24 3.44 4.65 -7.32
CA LEU A 24 3.82 4.05 -6.04
C LEU A 24 5.17 3.33 -6.10
N VAL A 25 5.56 2.81 -7.26
CA VAL A 25 6.90 2.26 -7.50
C VAL A 25 7.97 3.35 -7.37
N GLU A 26 7.79 4.48 -8.06
CA GLU A 26 8.71 5.61 -7.97
C GLU A 26 8.77 6.14 -6.54
N LEU A 27 7.60 6.35 -5.91
CA LEU A 27 7.52 6.80 -4.52
C LEU A 27 8.25 5.87 -3.56
N LYS A 28 8.19 4.55 -3.76
CA LYS A 28 8.91 3.58 -2.94
C LYS A 28 10.42 3.78 -3.01
N GLU A 29 10.98 4.05 -4.18
CA GLU A 29 12.40 4.36 -4.32
C GLU A 29 12.78 5.63 -3.57
N VAL A 30 11.96 6.67 -3.66
CA VAL A 30 12.19 7.95 -2.95
C VAL A 30 12.09 7.76 -1.43
N VAL A 31 11.13 6.95 -0.96
CA VAL A 31 10.96 6.59 0.46
C VAL A 31 12.14 5.78 0.98
N LEU A 32 12.65 4.82 0.20
CA LEU A 32 13.83 4.03 0.56
C LEU A 32 15.10 4.89 0.66
N LYS A 33 15.20 5.93 -0.17
CA LYS A 33 16.26 6.95 -0.08
C LYS A 33 16.07 7.93 1.09
N LYS A 34 15.03 7.74 1.92
CA LYS A 34 14.64 8.58 3.08
C LYS A 34 14.38 10.06 2.75
N SER A 35 14.00 10.35 1.51
CA SER A 35 13.85 11.73 1.05
C SER A 35 12.45 12.32 1.28
N VAL A 36 11.49 11.55 1.82
CA VAL A 36 10.11 12.04 2.05
C VAL A 36 9.68 11.81 3.49
N LYS A 37 9.30 12.89 4.19
CA LYS A 37 8.92 12.85 5.61
C LYS A 37 7.56 12.22 5.87
N ASP A 38 6.59 12.46 4.98
CA ASP A 38 5.21 11.99 5.19
C ASP A 38 4.96 10.56 4.74
N PHE A 39 5.89 9.99 3.96
CA PHE A 39 5.77 8.64 3.46
C PHE A 39 6.73 7.69 4.16
N SER A 40 6.27 6.46 4.37
CA SER A 40 7.04 5.41 5.01
C SER A 40 6.74 4.07 4.38
N GLN A 41 7.72 3.18 4.38
CA GLN A 41 7.52 1.76 4.10
C GLN A 41 7.39 1.04 5.45
N GLY A 42 6.28 0.36 5.68
CA GLY A 42 6.15 -0.46 6.89
C GLY A 42 6.94 -1.76 6.81
N GLY A 43 7.05 -2.48 7.93
CA GLY A 43 7.75 -3.77 7.99
C GLY A 43 7.14 -4.85 7.08
N ASP A 44 5.88 -4.67 6.67
CA ASP A 44 5.20 -5.51 5.69
C ASP A 44 5.59 -5.20 4.23
N GLY A 45 6.36 -4.13 4.00
CA GLY A 45 6.81 -3.69 2.69
C GLY A 45 5.82 -2.80 1.94
N VAL A 46 4.75 -2.34 2.61
CA VAL A 46 3.69 -1.51 2.03
C VAL A 46 3.96 -0.03 2.28
N ILE A 47 3.80 0.78 1.24
CA ILE A 47 3.92 2.25 1.31
C ILE A 47 2.71 2.84 2.04
N ARG A 48 3.00 3.75 2.95
CA ARG A 48 2.02 4.47 3.76
C ARG A 48 2.27 5.98 3.72
N TYR A 49 1.19 6.75 3.64
CA TYR A 49 1.19 8.19 3.86
C TYR A 49 0.67 8.47 5.27
N GLN A 50 1.51 9.03 6.14
CA GLN A 50 1.16 9.35 7.53
C GLN A 50 0.50 8.16 8.27
N GLY A 51 1.02 6.95 8.06
CA GLY A 51 0.51 5.71 8.65
C GLY A 51 -0.68 5.05 7.93
N ARG A 52 -1.26 5.70 6.91
CA ARG A 52 -2.39 5.17 6.12
C ARG A 52 -1.89 4.45 4.87
N LEU A 53 -2.53 3.35 4.49
CA LEU A 53 -2.16 2.58 3.29
C LEU A 53 -2.31 3.42 2.02
N CYS A 54 -1.27 3.45 1.18
CA CYS A 54 -1.38 3.99 -0.17
C CYS A 54 -2.04 2.93 -1.07
N VAL A 55 -3.31 3.13 -1.40
CA VAL A 55 -4.04 2.19 -2.27
C VAL A 55 -3.66 2.50 -3.71
N PRO A 56 -3.17 1.52 -4.49
CA PRO A 56 -2.90 1.70 -5.91
C PRO A 56 -4.17 2.02 -6.67
N ASN A 57 -4.09 2.89 -7.69
CA ASN A 57 -5.24 3.21 -8.53
C ASN A 57 -5.44 2.16 -9.63
N VAL A 58 -5.74 0.93 -9.19
CA VAL A 58 -6.09 -0.21 -10.03
C VAL A 58 -7.50 -0.64 -9.65
N ASN A 59 -8.38 -0.73 -10.64
CA ASN A 59 -9.84 -0.69 -10.47
C ASN A 59 -10.36 -1.65 -9.38
N ASP A 60 -9.83 -2.87 -9.32
CA ASP A 60 -10.32 -3.94 -8.43
C ASP A 60 -10.19 -3.61 -6.93
N LEU A 61 -9.15 -2.86 -6.54
CA LEU A 61 -8.81 -2.64 -5.13
C LEU A 61 -9.51 -1.41 -4.57
N ARG A 62 -9.74 -0.39 -5.40
CA ARG A 62 -10.48 0.80 -5.02
C ARG A 62 -11.96 0.47 -4.75
N GLU A 63 -12.57 -0.37 -5.58
CA GLU A 63 -13.96 -0.82 -5.40
C GLU A 63 -14.14 -1.63 -4.11
N GLN A 64 -13.19 -2.50 -3.76
CA GLN A 64 -13.24 -3.26 -2.51
C GLN A 64 -13.18 -2.39 -1.24
N ILE A 65 -12.60 -1.20 -1.31
CA ILE A 65 -12.46 -0.30 -0.15
C ILE A 65 -13.66 0.64 0.00
N LEU A 66 -14.32 0.97 -1.11
CA LEU A 66 -15.46 1.90 -1.15
C LEU A 66 -16.82 1.20 -1.02
N SER A 67 -16.83 -0.13 -0.93
CA SER A 67 -18.00 -0.99 -0.65
C SER A 67 -18.25 -1.09 0.86
#